data_AF-A0AAW2K880-F1
#
_entry.id   AF-A0AAW2K880-F1
#
_cell.length_a   1.000
_cell.length_b   1.000
_cell.length_c   1.000
_cell.angle_alpha   90.00
_cell.angle_beta   90.00
_cell.angle_gamma   90.00
#
_symmetry.space_group_name_H-M   'P 1'
#
loop_
_entity.id
_entity.type
_entity.pdbx_description
1 polymer ?
#
loop_
_entity_poly.entity_id
_entity_poly.type
_entity_poly.pdbx_seq_one_letter_code
_entity_poly.pdbx_strand_id
1 'polypeptide(L)'
;MIDSIGISSSHSDAKDGLPPRFLTLIKHAFQNCWFSILVNGEAAGFFKSMQGLRQGDPISPALFIIAAEAFSKGLNPLSMRTQTCTQTKCEVKLSHLSYADDIILFTNCKEAGLNKLMQFLRKFEDLSGQQINHAKSAFIPGKKANLIGHRIKNITGFSMKALALTYLGAPLYKGNKRKILYENLID
;
A
#
# COMPACT_ATOMS: atom_id res chain seq x y z
N MET A 1 -5.44 -0.24 -1.65
CA MET A 1 -6.17 1.01 -1.82
C MET A 1 -5.91 1.92 -0.65
N ILE A 2 -5.13 2.96 -0.93
CA ILE A 2 -4.52 3.92 -0.05
C ILE A 2 -4.97 5.26 -0.63
N ASP A 3 -5.94 5.91 0.00
CA ASP A 3 -6.67 7.00 -0.65
C ASP A 3 -6.25 8.41 -0.23
N SER A 4 -5.33 8.59 0.72
CA SER A 4 -4.81 9.93 1.08
C SER A 4 -3.58 9.90 1.98
N ILE A 5 -2.62 10.78 1.72
CA ILE A 5 -1.53 11.11 2.66
C ILE A 5 -1.99 12.33 3.48
N GLY A 6 -2.07 12.18 4.80
CA GLY A 6 -2.26 13.25 5.78
C GLY A 6 -0.97 13.43 6.59
N ILE A 7 -0.49 14.67 6.71
CA ILE A 7 0.65 15.00 7.57
C ILE A 7 0.10 15.53 8.89
N SER A 8 0.16 14.75 9.96
CA SER A 8 -0.08 15.27 11.32
C SER A 8 1.10 16.13 11.75
N SER A 9 0.84 17.39 12.11
CA SER A 9 1.85 18.32 12.61
C SER A 9 2.32 17.93 14.01
N SER A 10 3.43 17.20 14.10
CA SER A 10 4.23 17.08 15.32
C SER A 10 5.61 17.68 15.06
N HIS A 11 5.88 18.79 15.74
CA HIS A 11 7.19 19.43 15.86
C HIS A 11 8.26 18.41 16.30
N SER A 12 9.27 18.18 15.47
CA SER A 12 10.64 17.88 15.90
C SER A 12 11.59 17.82 14.70
N ASP A 13 12.50 18.79 14.65
CA ASP A 13 13.87 18.74 14.10
C ASP A 13 14.14 17.83 12.89
N ALA A 14 14.38 18.49 11.76
CA ALA A 14 14.90 17.91 10.54
C ALA A 14 16.18 17.08 10.81
N LYS A 15 16.00 15.76 10.88
CA LYS A 15 17.06 14.74 10.78
C LYS A 15 16.85 13.83 9.57
N ASP A 16 16.03 14.26 8.62
CA ASP A 16 15.76 13.50 7.41
C ASP A 16 16.51 14.16 6.25
N GLY A 17 17.36 13.40 5.56
CA GLY A 17 18.27 13.85 4.50
C GLY A 17 17.62 14.40 3.23
N LEU A 18 16.45 15.03 3.34
CA LEU A 18 15.73 15.68 2.24
C LEU A 18 16.15 17.16 2.13
N PRO A 19 16.35 17.69 0.90
CA PRO A 19 16.72 19.08 0.72
C PRO A 19 15.67 20.05 1.29
N PRO A 20 16.08 21.17 1.93
CA PRO A 20 15.14 22.16 2.48
C PRO A 20 14.14 22.70 1.44
N ARG A 21 14.58 22.88 0.19
CA ARG A 21 13.71 23.29 -0.93
C ARG A 21 12.58 22.29 -1.19
N PHE A 22 12.88 21.00 -1.06
CA PHE A 22 11.89 19.94 -1.24
C PHE A 22 10.85 19.95 -0.12
N LEU A 23 11.28 20.12 1.13
CA LEU A 23 10.36 20.27 2.28
C LEU A 23 9.43 21.48 2.11
N THR A 24 9.96 22.60 1.60
CA THR A 24 9.16 23.79 1.30
C THR A 24 8.12 23.52 0.20
N LEU A 25 8.50 22.82 -0.88
CA LEU A 25 7.57 22.44 -1.95
C LEU A 25 6.46 21.52 -1.43
N ILE A 26 6.80 20.52 -0.61
CA ILE A 26 5.82 19.65 0.05
C ILE A 26 4.85 20.50 0.87
N LYS A 27 5.38 21.37 1.73
CA LYS A 27 4.57 22.23 2.59
C LYS A 27 3.61 23.08 1.76
N HIS A 28 4.06 23.68 0.66
CA HIS A 28 3.20 24.45 -0.23
C HIS A 28 2.14 23.60 -0.94
N ALA A 29 2.49 22.40 -1.40
CA ALA A 29 1.55 21.49 -2.06
C ALA A 29 0.37 21.11 -1.15
N PHE A 30 0.64 20.85 0.14
CA PHE A 30 -0.41 20.57 1.13
C PHE A 30 -1.16 21.82 1.60
N GLN A 31 -0.47 22.96 1.76
CA GLN A 31 -1.09 24.16 2.32
C GLN A 31 -1.92 24.99 1.33
N ASN A 32 -1.67 24.87 0.02
CA ASN A 32 -2.32 25.67 -1.02
C ASN A 32 -3.38 24.89 -1.84
N CYS A 33 -3.83 23.74 -1.34
CA CYS A 33 -4.84 22.94 -2.03
C CYS A 33 -6.25 23.41 -1.63
N TRP A 34 -6.96 24.03 -2.59
CA TRP A 34 -8.34 24.49 -2.44
C TRP A 34 -9.22 23.81 -3.49
N PHE A 35 -10.42 23.42 -3.07
CA PHE A 35 -11.44 22.81 -3.94
C PHE A 35 -12.68 23.70 -3.98
N SER A 36 -13.40 23.61 -5.09
CA SER A 36 -14.71 24.23 -5.27
C SER A 36 -15.68 23.15 -5.75
N ILE A 37 -16.94 23.27 -5.33
CA ILE A 37 -18.01 22.35 -5.76
C ILE A 37 -18.66 22.98 -6.99
N LEU A 38 -18.77 22.23 -8.09
CA LEU A 38 -19.54 22.69 -9.24
C LEU A 38 -21.02 22.36 -9.02
N VAL A 39 -21.87 23.37 -8.95
CA VAL A 39 -23.34 23.25 -8.90
C VAL A 39 -23.88 23.78 -10.22
N ASN A 40 -24.51 22.92 -11.01
CA ASN A 40 -25.02 23.26 -12.36
C ASN A 40 -23.95 23.84 -13.30
N GLY A 41 -22.69 23.43 -13.15
CA GLY A 41 -21.57 23.92 -13.98
C GLY A 41 -20.93 25.22 -13.49
N GLU A 42 -21.47 25.85 -12.44
CA GLU A 42 -20.87 27.02 -11.82
C GLU A 42 -20.18 26.65 -10.49
N ALA A 43 -19.03 27.28 -10.25
CA ALA A 43 -18.26 27.07 -9.03
C ALA A 43 -18.97 27.71 -7.83
N ALA A 44 -19.41 26.87 -6.88
CA ALA A 44 -20.11 27.26 -5.67
C ALA A 44 -19.23 27.03 -4.44
N GLY A 45 -18.65 28.13 -3.94
CA GLY A 45 -17.85 28.15 -2.71
C GLY A 45 -16.46 27.52 -2.85
N PHE A 46 -15.62 27.76 -1.85
CA PHE A 46 -14.28 27.18 -1.77
C PHE A 46 -14.07 26.56 -0.39
N PHE A 47 -13.47 25.39 -0.35
CA PHE A 47 -13.03 24.76 0.89
C PHE A 47 -11.59 24.27 0.73
N LYS A 48 -10.86 24.33 1.83
CA LYS A 48 -9.46 23.92 1.85
C LYS A 48 -9.37 22.40 1.99
N SER A 49 -8.46 21.77 1.24
CA SER A 49 -8.15 20.36 1.45
C SER A 49 -7.55 20.16 2.84
N MET A 50 -8.10 19.22 3.61
CA MET A 50 -7.50 18.80 4.88
C MET A 50 -6.58 17.58 4.69
N GLN A 51 -6.76 16.81 3.62
CA GLN A 51 -6.03 15.57 3.34
C GLN A 51 -5.91 15.34 1.83
N GLY A 52 -4.78 14.77 1.39
CA GLY A 52 -4.57 14.39 0.00
C GLY A 52 -3.89 15.46 -0.86
N LEU A 53 -3.16 14.98 -1.86
CA LEU A 53 -2.49 15.78 -2.87
C LEU A 53 -3.42 15.98 -4.08
N ARG A 54 -3.27 17.10 -4.78
CA ARG A 54 -4.09 17.38 -5.96
C ARG A 54 -3.68 16.44 -7.09
N GLN A 55 -4.65 15.75 -7.70
CA GLN A 55 -4.41 14.97 -8.90
C GLN A 55 -3.89 15.89 -10.01
N GLY A 56 -2.74 15.55 -10.61
CA GLY A 56 -2.05 16.39 -11.59
C GLY A 56 -1.00 17.34 -11.01
N ASP A 57 -0.78 17.37 -9.69
CA ASP A 57 0.35 18.11 -9.12
C ASP A 57 1.67 17.37 -9.44
N PRO A 58 2.65 18.05 -10.07
CA PRO A 58 3.92 17.45 -10.46
C PRO A 58 4.73 16.83 -9.30
N ILE A 59 4.50 17.23 -8.05
CA ILE A 59 5.22 16.65 -6.90
C ILE A 59 4.57 15.37 -6.34
N SER A 60 3.29 15.13 -6.66
CA SER A 60 2.54 13.99 -6.12
C SER A 60 3.18 12.63 -6.39
N PRO A 61 3.70 12.33 -7.60
CA PRO A 61 4.36 11.06 -7.87
C PRO A 61 5.60 10.84 -6.99
N ALA A 62 6.40 11.88 -6.77
CA ALA A 62 7.60 11.79 -5.95
C ALA A 62 7.26 11.52 -4.48
N LEU A 63 6.22 12.18 -3.95
CA LEU A 63 5.75 11.94 -2.58
C LEU A 63 5.19 10.53 -2.41
N PHE A 64 4.52 10.01 -3.43
CA PHE A 64 4.02 8.64 -3.44
C PHE A 64 5.18 7.62 -3.35
N ILE A 65 6.24 7.82 -4.13
CA ILE A 65 7.43 6.97 -4.11
C ILE A 65 8.11 7.00 -2.73
N ILE A 66 8.27 8.18 -2.13
CA ILE A 66 8.87 8.32 -0.80
C ILE A 66 8.04 7.59 0.26
N ALA A 67 6.71 7.73 0.23
CA ALA A 67 5.82 7.01 1.14
C ALA A 67 5.93 5.48 0.95
N ALA A 68 5.97 5.01 -0.30
CA ALA A 68 6.16 3.60 -0.62
C ALA A 68 7.52 3.07 -0.15
N GLU A 69 8.60 3.87 -0.27
CA GLU A 69 9.92 3.51 0.23
C GLU A 69 9.96 3.44 1.76
N ALA A 70 9.34 4.41 2.45
CA ALA A 70 9.22 4.41 3.90
C ALA A 70 8.43 3.19 4.40
N PHE A 71 7.32 2.86 3.73
CA PHE A 71 6.56 1.64 4.00
C PHE A 71 7.42 0.38 3.83
N SER A 72 8.14 0.28 2.71
CA SER A 72 9.04 -0.84 2.39
C SER A 72 10.14 -1.02 3.44
N LYS A 73 10.75 0.08 3.89
CA LYS A 73 11.76 0.08 4.96
C LYS A 73 11.16 -0.34 6.30
N GLY A 74 9.94 0.10 6.61
CA GLY A 74 9.21 -0.28 7.82
C GLY A 74 8.87 -1.77 7.90
N LEU A 75 8.71 -2.44 6.75
CA LEU A 75 8.48 -3.88 6.68
C LEU A 75 9.74 -4.74 6.89
N ASN A 76 10.94 -4.20 6.64
CA ASN A 76 12.20 -4.92 6.79
C ASN A 76 12.41 -5.56 8.18
N PRO A 77 12.23 -4.86 9.31
CA PRO A 77 12.41 -5.44 10.65
C PRO A 77 11.38 -6.52 11.01
N LEU A 78 10.22 -6.55 10.32
CA LEU A 78 9.16 -7.52 10.61
C LEU A 78 9.50 -8.95 10.19
N SER A 79 10.60 -9.16 9.47
CA SER A 79 11.07 -10.49 9.03
C SER A 79 9.98 -11.31 8.32
N MET A 80 9.07 -10.64 7.60
CA MET A 80 7.97 -11.29 6.88
C MET A 80 8.42 -12.10 5.65
N ARG A 81 9.73 -12.21 5.45
CA ARG A 81 10.35 -12.81 4.28
C ARG A 81 9.89 -14.26 4.13
N THR A 82 9.16 -14.52 3.05
CA THR A 82 8.91 -15.88 2.59
C THR A 82 10.00 -16.25 1.59
N GLN A 83 10.61 -17.41 1.74
CA GLN A 83 11.47 -17.97 0.70
C GLN A 83 10.58 -18.39 -0.46
N THR A 84 10.74 -17.75 -1.61
CA THR A 84 10.11 -18.19 -2.87
C THR A 84 11.20 -18.53 -3.85
N CYS A 85 11.38 -19.83 -4.12
CA CYS A 85 12.30 -20.28 -5.14
C CYS A 85 11.68 -21.46 -5.89
N THR A 86 11.52 -21.32 -7.20
CA THR A 86 11.32 -22.46 -8.08
C THR A 86 12.14 -22.24 -9.36
N GLN A 87 13.12 -23.13 -9.57
CA GLN A 87 13.92 -23.40 -10.77
C GLN A 87 15.26 -22.67 -11.00
N THR A 88 15.53 -21.50 -10.43
CA THR A 88 16.87 -20.87 -10.53
C THR A 88 17.42 -20.62 -9.13
N LYS A 89 18.70 -20.94 -8.87
CA LYS A 89 19.43 -20.86 -7.58
C LYS A 89 19.55 -19.42 -7.00
N CYS A 90 18.48 -18.65 -7.01
CA CYS A 90 18.41 -17.30 -6.50
C CYS A 90 17.47 -17.28 -5.29
N GLU A 91 18.02 -17.09 -4.10
CA GLU A 91 17.27 -17.00 -2.86
C GLU A 91 16.71 -15.57 -2.71
N VAL A 92 15.63 -15.27 -3.41
CA VAL A 92 14.95 -13.98 -3.27
C VAL A 92 14.04 -14.03 -2.05
N LYS A 93 14.39 -13.23 -1.03
CA LYS A 93 13.57 -13.02 0.16
C LYS A 93 12.53 -11.94 -0.12
N LEU A 94 11.36 -12.35 -0.62
CA LEU A 94 10.27 -11.44 -0.91
C LEU A 94 9.45 -11.15 0.35
N SER A 95 9.22 -9.87 0.65
CA SER A 95 8.35 -9.42 1.76
C SER A 95 7.07 -8.77 1.25
N HIS A 96 7.12 -8.06 0.13
CA HIS A 96 5.97 -7.39 -0.47
C HIS A 96 6.18 -7.13 -1.96
N LEU A 97 5.09 -6.86 -2.67
CA LEU A 97 5.04 -6.19 -3.97
C LEU A 97 4.18 -4.94 -3.79
N SER A 98 4.65 -3.80 -4.28
CA SER A 98 3.93 -2.53 -4.19
C SER A 98 3.93 -1.85 -5.55
N TYR A 99 2.76 -1.39 -5.98
CA TYR A 99 2.60 -0.55 -7.15
C TYR A 99 1.44 0.39 -6.89
N ALA A 100 1.72 1.69 -6.92
CA ALA A 100 0.75 2.69 -6.47
C ALA A 100 0.12 2.24 -5.13
N ASP A 101 -1.20 2.28 -5.03
CA ASP A 101 -1.99 1.94 -3.87
C ASP A 101 -2.25 0.42 -3.68
N ASP A 102 -1.76 -0.41 -4.61
CA ASP A 102 -1.90 -1.86 -4.59
C ASP A 102 -0.66 -2.55 -4.02
N ILE A 103 -0.81 -3.06 -2.78
CA ILE A 103 0.24 -3.73 -2.02
C ILE A 103 -0.15 -5.18 -1.77
N ILE A 104 0.74 -6.10 -2.15
CA ILE A 104 0.68 -7.53 -1.78
C ILE A 104 1.75 -7.78 -0.73
N LEU A 105 1.36 -8.32 0.42
CA LEU A 105 2.27 -8.68 1.51
C LEU A 105 2.45 -10.20 1.58
N PHE A 106 3.69 -10.65 1.65
CA PHE A 106 4.01 -12.06 1.86
C PHE A 106 4.37 -12.29 3.32
N THR A 107 3.83 -13.36 3.92
CA THR A 107 4.08 -13.70 5.33
C THR A 107 4.00 -15.21 5.54
N ASN A 108 4.74 -15.71 6.53
CA ASN A 108 4.69 -17.12 6.93
C ASN A 108 3.46 -17.48 7.79
N CYS A 109 2.53 -16.53 7.99
CA CYS A 109 1.29 -16.70 8.74
C CYS A 109 1.49 -17.12 10.21
N LYS A 110 2.68 -16.90 10.79
CA LYS A 110 2.88 -17.07 12.23
C LYS A 110 2.18 -15.94 12.98
N GLU A 111 1.48 -16.29 14.06
CA GLU A 111 0.70 -15.35 14.86
C GLU A 111 1.52 -14.15 15.36
N ALA A 112 2.71 -14.39 15.91
CA ALA A 112 3.61 -13.31 16.33
C ALA A 112 4.01 -12.37 15.17
N GLY A 113 4.17 -12.90 13.95
CA GLY A 113 4.47 -12.11 12.76
C GLY A 113 3.26 -11.30 12.28
N LEU A 114 2.06 -11.90 12.29
CA LEU A 114 0.82 -11.22 11.94
C LEU A 114 0.49 -10.08 12.90
N ASN A 115 0.65 -10.29 14.21
CA ASN A 115 0.42 -9.25 15.20
C ASN A 115 1.37 -8.06 15.00
N LYS A 116 2.66 -8.31 14.76
CA LYS A 116 3.63 -7.24 14.46
C LYS A 116 3.30 -6.51 13.16
N LEU A 117 2.84 -7.24 12.14
CA LEU A 117 2.39 -6.64 10.89
C LEU A 117 1.18 -5.72 11.13
N MET A 118 0.15 -6.18 11.83
CA MET A 118 -1.04 -5.36 12.10
C MET A 118 -0.71 -4.12 12.94
N GLN A 119 0.21 -4.24 13.91
CA GLN A 119 0.71 -3.09 14.68
C GLN A 119 1.45 -2.09 13.79
N PHE A 120 2.32 -2.57 12.89
CA PHE A 120 3.01 -1.72 11.94
C PHE A 120 2.03 -1.00 11.02
N LEU A 121 1.04 -1.72 10.48
CA LEU A 121 0.03 -1.16 9.59
C LEU A 121 -0.76 -0.04 10.28
N ARG A 122 -1.25 -0.26 11.50
CA ARG A 122 -1.94 0.79 12.27
C ARG A 122 -1.06 2.01 12.52
N LYS A 123 0.18 1.79 12.94
CA LYS A 123 1.14 2.90 13.14
C LYS A 123 1.40 3.66 11.85
N PHE A 124 1.44 2.96 10.72
CA PHE A 124 1.63 3.58 9.42
C PHE A 124 0.39 4.39 9.02
N GLU A 125 -0.83 3.89 9.27
CA GLU A 125 -2.07 4.65 9.07
C GLU A 125 -2.08 5.94 9.91
N ASP A 126 -1.73 5.85 11.19
CA ASP A 126 -1.67 7.00 12.11
C ASP A 126 -0.66 8.06 11.65
N LEU A 127 0.51 7.64 11.17
CA LEU A 127 1.59 8.55 10.75
C LEU A 127 1.40 9.15 9.37
N SER A 128 0.87 8.36 8.44
CA SER A 128 0.74 8.76 7.03
C SER A 128 -0.63 9.34 6.69
N GLY A 129 -1.62 9.18 7.57
CA GLY A 129 -3.02 9.50 7.29
C GLY A 129 -3.69 8.57 6.27
N GLN A 130 -2.96 7.58 5.74
CA GLN A 130 -3.50 6.57 4.84
C GLN A 130 -4.37 5.59 5.62
N GLN A 131 -5.41 5.05 4.98
CA GLN A 131 -6.27 4.05 5.60
C GLN A 131 -6.31 2.79 4.74
N ILE A 132 -6.26 1.64 5.39
CA ILE A 132 -6.43 0.34 4.77
C ILE A 132 -7.91 0.13 4.52
N ASN A 133 -8.26 -0.04 3.24
CA ASN A 133 -9.61 -0.43 2.88
C ASN A 133 -9.86 -1.91 3.25
N HIS A 134 -10.38 -2.17 4.45
CA HIS A 134 -10.70 -3.52 4.93
C HIS A 134 -11.69 -4.28 4.03
N ALA A 135 -12.58 -3.58 3.32
CA ALA A 135 -13.54 -4.21 2.40
C ALA A 135 -12.86 -4.72 1.10
N LYS A 136 -11.79 -4.05 0.67
CA LYS A 136 -11.00 -4.45 -0.51
C LYS A 136 -9.82 -5.36 -0.16
N SER A 137 -9.33 -5.29 1.08
CA SER A 137 -8.24 -6.11 1.59
C SER A 137 -8.68 -7.54 1.90
N ALA A 138 -7.85 -8.49 1.48
CA ALA A 138 -8.10 -9.92 1.67
C ALA A 138 -6.79 -10.66 1.91
N PHE A 139 -6.87 -11.83 2.53
CA PHE A 139 -5.75 -12.77 2.61
C PHE A 139 -6.00 -14.00 1.75
N ILE A 140 -4.93 -14.52 1.15
CA ILE A 140 -4.95 -15.75 0.35
C ILE A 140 -4.05 -16.77 1.04
N PRO A 141 -4.62 -17.80 1.70
CA PRO A 141 -3.83 -18.82 2.34
C PRO A 141 -3.10 -19.71 1.31
N GLY A 142 -1.84 -20.02 1.58
CA GLY A 142 -1.13 -21.07 0.87
C GLY A 142 -1.69 -22.47 1.21
N LYS A 143 -1.32 -23.51 0.45
CA LYS A 143 -1.81 -24.89 0.63
C LYS A 143 -1.76 -25.40 2.08
N LYS A 144 -0.72 -25.03 2.84
CA LYS A 144 -0.54 -25.43 4.25
C LYS A 144 -1.25 -24.50 5.26
N ALA A 145 -1.67 -23.31 4.84
CA ALA A 145 -2.25 -22.28 5.70
C ALA A 145 -3.79 -22.30 5.72
N ASN A 146 -4.45 -23.11 4.88
CA ASN A 146 -5.92 -23.23 4.86
C ASN A 146 -6.49 -23.63 6.24
N LEU A 147 -5.82 -24.52 6.99
CA LEU A 147 -6.23 -24.89 8.34
C LEU A 147 -6.13 -23.73 9.36
N ILE A 148 -5.33 -22.70 9.05
CA ILE A 148 -5.05 -21.56 9.94
C ILE A 148 -5.89 -20.34 9.54
N GLY A 149 -6.73 -20.44 8.49
CA GLY A 149 -7.50 -19.33 7.94
C GLY A 149 -8.35 -18.58 8.97
N HIS A 150 -9.01 -19.28 9.90
CA HIS A 150 -9.78 -18.65 10.98
C HIS A 150 -8.91 -17.79 11.89
N ARG A 151 -7.70 -18.25 12.23
CA ARG A 151 -6.76 -17.49 13.08
C ARG A 151 -6.27 -16.23 12.36
N ILE A 152 -5.95 -16.35 11.07
CA ILE A 152 -5.54 -15.19 10.26
C ILE A 152 -6.67 -14.17 10.23
N LYS A 153 -7.90 -14.60 9.95
CA LYS A 153 -9.09 -13.73 9.95
C LYS A 153 -9.29 -13.02 11.29
N ASN A 154 -9.13 -13.73 12.41
CA ASN A 154 -9.30 -13.14 13.75
C ASN A 154 -8.24 -12.08 14.06
N ILE A 155 -7.00 -12.27 13.61
CA ILE A 155 -5.90 -11.32 13.86
C ILE A 155 -5.98 -10.10 12.93
N THR A 156 -6.25 -10.32 11.65
CA THR A 156 -6.17 -9.27 10.63
C THR A 156 -7.51 -8.58 10.35
N GLY A 157 -8.63 -9.25 10.62
CA GLY A 157 -9.97 -8.80 10.22
C GLY A 157 -10.24 -8.92 8.72
N PHE A 158 -9.30 -9.43 7.91
CA PHE A 158 -9.45 -9.51 6.46
C PHE A 158 -10.29 -10.71 6.03
N SER A 159 -10.97 -10.55 4.89
CA SER A 159 -11.69 -11.65 4.25
C SER A 159 -10.73 -12.65 3.60
N MET A 160 -11.11 -13.94 3.57
CA MET A 160 -10.35 -14.97 2.87
C MET A 160 -10.75 -15.01 1.40
N LYS A 161 -9.79 -15.05 0.48
CA LYS A 161 -10.02 -15.26 -0.96
C LYS A 161 -9.26 -16.48 -1.48
N ALA A 162 -9.79 -17.08 -2.55
CA ALA A 162 -9.10 -18.12 -3.32
C ALA A 162 -8.01 -17.51 -4.22
N LEU A 163 -7.03 -18.33 -4.64
CA LEU A 163 -5.84 -17.92 -5.41
C LEU A 163 -6.13 -17.58 -6.90
N ALA A 164 -7.08 -16.69 -7.14
CA ALA A 164 -7.30 -16.05 -8.43
C ALA A 164 -7.25 -14.54 -8.20
N LEU A 165 -6.04 -14.00 -8.13
CA LEU A 165 -5.83 -12.57 -7.93
C LEU A 165 -5.38 -11.96 -9.26
N THR A 166 -6.00 -10.86 -9.67
CA THR A 166 -5.47 -10.03 -10.74
C THR A 166 -4.65 -8.91 -10.12
N TYR A 167 -3.39 -8.79 -10.48
CA TYR A 167 -2.50 -7.72 -10.01
C TYR A 167 -1.98 -6.97 -11.23
N LEU A 168 -2.30 -5.67 -11.33
CA LEU A 168 -1.94 -4.82 -12.48
C LEU A 168 -2.40 -5.39 -13.84
N GLY A 169 -3.63 -5.92 -13.88
CA GLY A 169 -4.19 -6.56 -15.07
C GLY A 169 -3.69 -7.99 -15.32
N ALA A 170 -2.66 -8.46 -14.61
CA ALA A 170 -2.12 -9.80 -14.79
C ALA A 170 -2.70 -10.80 -13.79
N PRO A 171 -3.25 -11.95 -14.24
CA PRO A 171 -3.72 -12.98 -13.33
C PRO A 171 -2.53 -13.70 -12.67
N LEU A 172 -2.53 -13.67 -11.35
CA LEU A 172 -1.69 -14.47 -10.47
C LEU A 172 -2.44 -15.75 -10.12
N TYR A 173 -1.99 -16.86 -10.70
CA TYR A 173 -2.53 -18.20 -10.47
C TYR A 173 -1.41 -19.22 -10.30
N LYS A 174 -1.77 -20.40 -9.80
CA LYS A 174 -0.87 -21.54 -9.66
C LYS A 174 -1.18 -22.58 -10.74
N GLY A 175 -0.26 -22.80 -11.67
CA GLY A 175 -0.39 -23.79 -12.74
C GLY A 175 0.56 -23.53 -13.91
N ASN A 176 0.49 -24.36 -14.95
CA ASN A 176 1.23 -24.14 -16.19
C ASN A 176 0.75 -22.86 -16.87
N LYS A 177 1.69 -22.11 -17.45
CA LYS A 177 1.39 -20.90 -18.24
C LYS A 177 0.38 -21.26 -19.33
N ARG A 178 -0.84 -20.73 -19.27
CA ARG A 178 -1.82 -20.87 -20.36
C ARG A 178 -1.94 -19.54 -21.08
N LYS A 179 -1.75 -19.57 -22.41
CA LYS A 179 -1.86 -18.38 -23.28
C LYS A 179 -3.18 -17.63 -23.08
N ILE A 180 -4.26 -18.40 -22.90
CA ILE A 180 -5.63 -17.90 -22.69
C ILE A 180 -5.80 -16.97 -21.47
N LEU A 181 -4.87 -17.03 -20.49
CA LEU A 181 -4.92 -16.18 -19.29
C LEU A 181 -4.28 -14.81 -19.52
N TYR A 182 -3.62 -14.60 -20.66
CA TYR A 182 -2.93 -13.34 -20.99
C TYR A 182 -3.47 -12.70 -22.27
N GLU A 183 -4.52 -13.25 -22.89
CA GLU A 183 -5.12 -12.70 -24.11
C GLU A 183 -5.67 -11.29 -23.87
N ASN A 184 -6.27 -11.03 -22.71
CA ASN A 184 -6.80 -9.71 -22.33
C ASN A 184 -5.72 -8.67 -21.96
N LEU A 185 -4.43 -9.03 -22.02
CA LEU A 185 -3.30 -8.12 -21.78
C LEU A 185 -2.60 -7.69 -23.06
N ILE A 186 -2.99 -8.27 -24.20
CA ILE A 186 -2.46 -7.95 -25.53
C ILE A 186 -3.50 -7.05 -26.20
N ASP A 187 -3.58 -5.80 -25.73
CA ASP A 187 -4.18 -4.68 -26.44
C ASP A 187 -3.12 -3.58 -26.60
#